data_AF-A0A835EA24-F1
#
_entry.id   AF-A0A835EA24-F1
#
_cell.length_a   1.000
_cell.length_b   1.000
_cell.length_c   1.000
_cell.angle_alpha   90.00
_cell.angle_beta   90.00
_cell.angle_gamma   90.00
#
_symmetry.space_group_name_H-M   'P 1'
#
loop_
_entity.id
_entity.type
_entity.pdbx_description
1 polymer ?
#
loop_
_entity_poly.entity_id
_entity_poly.type
_entity_poly.pdbx_seq_one_letter_code
_entity_poly.pdbx_strand_id
1 'polypeptide(L)'
;MGSVKAFSKTGPTHMMAKAGAAGSSPTKTIEIDWDNEEHRRCITACLVKGTYVLESERANSSEADDDDDSDKPLAPAWWESFHFRLFRELKCACGCALCKICRHIVEAKSPRFIYGAIFEYAPPVGSRRHPSAPSYVVAFRGTMRRDATTLGDVCLDLGILLNKHHNCVRFTHAREEVGKFLDDTGSCAAVWLAGHSLGASIALDVGRAIVMGANREVNMPTFLFNPPQVSPTALISDKLPITKTVVHTSSYILKQGLGKVLKPHKKNMDHHFEQLSPWAPNLYVHQRDIICKGFIDYFEQRERVRERLPSVAASGTTLSYRDMCRSVLGGQNDRPHLLPSAILWKNESPDGDAHELRQWWQPQGPELVLSHKSYEWPASTNKA
;
A
#
# COMPACT_ATOMS: atom_id res chain seq x y z
N MET A 1 -27.11 17.22 6.74
CA MET A 1 -26.82 17.57 5.32
C MET A 1 -25.30 17.80 5.08
N GLY A 2 -24.42 17.32 6.00
CA GLY A 2 -22.97 17.58 6.00
C GLY A 2 -22.09 16.49 5.37
N SER A 3 -22.37 15.20 5.63
CA SER A 3 -21.56 14.05 5.14
C SER A 3 -21.41 13.97 3.62
N VAL A 4 -22.53 14.12 2.89
CA VAL A 4 -22.53 14.13 1.42
C VAL A 4 -21.74 15.33 0.85
N LYS A 5 -21.75 16.49 1.52
CA LYS A 5 -21.07 17.72 1.03
C LYS A 5 -19.55 17.66 1.15
N ALA A 6 -19.01 16.95 2.14
CA ALA A 6 -17.57 16.77 2.28
C ALA A 6 -17.04 15.80 1.23
N PHE A 7 -17.66 14.62 1.10
CA PHE A 7 -17.30 13.64 0.08
C PHE A 7 -17.52 14.18 -1.35
N SER A 8 -18.59 14.94 -1.61
CA SER A 8 -18.82 15.56 -2.91
C SER A 8 -17.82 16.66 -3.28
N LYS A 9 -17.02 17.15 -2.30
CA LYS A 9 -15.98 18.17 -2.53
C LYS A 9 -14.58 17.56 -2.57
N THR A 10 -14.31 16.53 -1.77
CA THR A 10 -12.96 15.97 -1.61
C THR A 10 -12.79 14.55 -2.18
N GLY A 11 -13.89 13.85 -2.45
CA GLY A 11 -13.92 12.54 -3.10
C GLY A 11 -13.79 12.63 -4.63
N PRO A 12 -13.89 11.50 -5.35
CA PRO A 12 -13.74 11.46 -6.80
C PRO A 12 -15.01 11.96 -7.50
N THR A 13 -15.15 13.28 -7.61
CA THR A 13 -16.33 13.93 -8.21
C THR A 13 -16.61 13.48 -9.64
N HIS A 14 -15.56 13.10 -10.38
CA HIS A 14 -15.68 12.56 -11.75
C HIS A 14 -16.34 11.18 -11.81
N MET A 15 -16.30 10.40 -10.72
CA MET A 15 -16.97 9.11 -10.59
C MET A 15 -18.37 9.24 -9.97
N MET A 16 -18.71 10.41 -9.43
CA MET A 16 -20.01 10.64 -8.81
C MET A 16 -21.05 11.05 -9.85
N ALA A 17 -22.31 10.67 -9.61
CA ALA A 17 -23.41 11.11 -10.44
C ALA A 17 -23.48 12.64 -10.49
N LYS A 18 -23.41 13.23 -11.69
CA LYS A 18 -23.68 14.67 -11.86
C LYS A 18 -25.15 14.93 -11.57
N ALA A 19 -25.45 15.81 -10.61
CA ALA A 19 -26.79 16.32 -10.42
C ALA A 19 -27.24 16.99 -11.74
N GLY A 20 -28.31 16.48 -12.34
CA GLY A 20 -28.90 17.09 -13.54
C GLY A 20 -29.36 18.51 -13.25
N ALA A 21 -29.34 19.36 -14.28
CA ALA A 21 -30.03 20.65 -14.24
C ALA A 21 -31.50 20.45 -13.80
N ALA A 22 -32.01 21.41 -13.02
CA ALA A 22 -33.35 21.37 -12.43
C ALA A 22 -34.40 20.94 -13.47
N GLY A 23 -34.98 19.74 -13.29
CA GLY A 23 -36.07 19.23 -14.13
C GLY A 23 -35.94 17.79 -14.65
N SER A 24 -34.87 17.05 -14.36
CA SER A 24 -34.76 15.62 -14.75
C SER A 24 -34.75 14.67 -13.55
N SER A 25 -35.42 13.53 -13.71
CA SER A 25 -35.61 12.50 -12.68
C SER A 25 -34.28 11.99 -12.10
N PRO A 26 -34.13 11.83 -10.77
CA PRO A 26 -32.84 11.59 -10.13
C PRO A 26 -32.48 10.10 -10.14
N THR A 27 -32.02 9.57 -11.26
CA THR A 27 -31.40 8.23 -11.31
C THR A 27 -30.27 8.22 -12.34
N LYS A 28 -29.11 8.75 -11.97
CA LYS A 28 -27.85 8.25 -12.54
C LYS A 28 -27.09 7.60 -11.40
N THR A 29 -27.23 6.28 -11.30
CA THR A 29 -26.41 5.45 -10.40
C THR A 29 -24.96 5.56 -10.86
N ILE A 30 -24.01 5.51 -9.91
CA ILE A 30 -22.58 5.41 -10.24
C ILE A 30 -22.39 4.09 -10.99
N GLU A 31 -22.06 4.15 -12.27
CA GLU A 31 -21.76 2.96 -13.07
C GLU A 31 -20.30 2.58 -12.86
N ILE A 32 -20.07 1.62 -11.97
CA ILE A 32 -18.73 1.11 -11.69
C ILE A 32 -18.34 0.11 -12.77
N ASP A 33 -17.49 0.54 -13.70
CA ASP A 33 -16.72 -0.37 -14.56
C ASP A 33 -15.65 -1.08 -13.73
N TRP A 34 -15.89 -2.37 -13.43
CA TRP A 34 -14.96 -3.21 -12.70
C TRP A 34 -13.81 -3.75 -13.55
N ASP A 35 -13.80 -3.56 -14.86
CA ASP A 35 -12.67 -3.91 -15.74
C ASP A 35 -11.71 -2.74 -15.95
N ASN A 36 -12.15 -1.53 -15.63
CA ASN A 36 -11.36 -0.32 -15.69
C ASN A 36 -10.41 -0.15 -14.49
N GLU A 37 -9.11 -0.09 -14.75
CA GLU A 37 -8.06 0.07 -13.73
C GLU A 37 -8.15 1.40 -12.96
N GLU A 38 -8.57 2.48 -13.61
CA GLU A 38 -8.79 3.77 -12.95
C GLU A 38 -9.93 3.69 -11.94
N HIS A 39 -11.03 3.02 -12.27
CA HIS A 39 -12.12 2.80 -11.31
C HIS A 39 -11.65 1.98 -10.11
N ARG A 40 -10.94 0.87 -10.34
CA ARG A 40 -10.38 0.03 -9.26
C ARG A 40 -9.44 0.83 -8.36
N ARG A 41 -8.54 1.62 -8.95
CA ARG A 41 -7.61 2.52 -8.24
C ARG A 41 -8.36 3.55 -7.38
N CYS A 42 -9.29 4.28 -7.97
CA CYS A 42 -10.02 5.33 -7.28
C CYS A 42 -10.89 4.78 -6.13
N ILE A 43 -11.60 3.68 -6.36
CA ILE A 43 -12.44 3.03 -5.33
C ILE A 43 -11.57 2.55 -4.17
N THR A 44 -10.48 1.82 -4.46
CA THR A 44 -9.60 1.30 -3.40
C THR A 44 -8.93 2.43 -2.60
N ALA A 45 -8.51 3.52 -3.25
CA ALA A 45 -8.01 4.70 -2.57
C ALA A 45 -9.08 5.37 -1.68
N CYS A 46 -10.34 5.43 -2.14
CA CYS A 46 -11.47 5.94 -1.34
C CYS A 46 -11.75 5.07 -0.11
N LEU A 47 -11.72 3.74 -0.22
CA LEU A 47 -11.89 2.84 0.92
C LEU A 47 -10.78 3.01 1.97
N VAL A 48 -9.53 3.21 1.52
CA VAL A 48 -8.42 3.55 2.41
C VAL A 48 -8.68 4.90 3.10
N LYS A 49 -9.18 5.91 2.39
CA LYS A 49 -9.56 7.20 2.99
C LYS A 49 -10.75 7.08 3.95
N GLY A 50 -11.74 6.24 3.66
CA GLY A 50 -12.81 5.91 4.59
C GLY A 50 -12.26 5.38 5.92
N THR A 51 -11.22 4.55 5.88
CA THR A 51 -10.52 4.06 7.07
C THR A 51 -9.82 5.17 7.87
N TYR A 52 -9.28 6.19 7.19
CA TYR A 52 -8.74 7.39 7.84
C TYR A 52 -9.82 8.20 8.55
N VAL A 53 -10.95 8.44 7.88
CA VAL A 53 -12.06 9.23 8.42
C VAL A 53 -12.71 8.51 9.60
N LEU A 54 -12.87 7.19 9.49
CA LEU A 54 -13.40 6.34 10.56
C LEU A 54 -12.57 6.45 11.86
N GLU A 55 -11.23 6.44 11.77
CA GLU A 55 -10.39 6.67 12.95
C GLU A 55 -10.48 8.11 13.46
N SER A 56 -10.56 9.09 12.56
CA SER A 56 -10.68 10.51 12.94
C SER A 56 -11.96 10.78 13.73
N GLU A 57 -13.09 10.25 13.27
CA GLU A 57 -14.38 10.37 13.95
C GLU A 57 -14.32 9.72 15.33
N ARG A 58 -13.77 8.51 15.41
CA ARG A 58 -13.60 7.79 16.66
C ARG A 58 -12.70 8.53 17.66
N ALA A 59 -11.62 9.14 17.19
CA ALA A 59 -10.72 9.92 18.04
C ALA A 59 -11.43 11.16 18.59
N ASN A 60 -12.14 11.90 17.74
CA ASN A 60 -12.84 13.14 18.11
C ASN A 60 -14.08 12.89 18.98
N SER A 61 -14.81 11.78 18.76
CA SER A 61 -15.95 11.39 19.62
C SER A 61 -15.54 10.95 21.03
N SER A 62 -14.24 10.73 21.27
CA SER A 62 -13.70 10.55 22.63
C SER A 62 -13.33 11.88 23.32
N GLU A 63 -13.51 13.01 22.63
CA GLU A 63 -13.14 14.37 23.08
C GLU A 63 -14.36 15.29 23.26
N ALA A 64 -15.55 14.92 22.77
CA ALA A 64 -16.77 15.73 22.89
C ALA A 64 -17.48 15.47 24.23
N ASP A 65 -17.86 16.55 24.93
CA ASP A 65 -18.83 16.52 26.03
C ASP A 65 -20.24 16.23 25.47
N ASP A 66 -21.08 15.54 26.25
CA ASP A 66 -22.34 14.86 25.87
C ASP A 66 -23.47 15.73 25.24
N ASP A 67 -23.21 16.97 24.82
CA ASP A 67 -24.22 17.96 24.41
C ASP A 67 -24.26 18.31 22.90
N ASP A 68 -23.41 17.73 22.04
CA ASP A 68 -23.46 18.00 20.57
C ASP A 68 -24.20 16.88 19.80
N ASP A 69 -25.53 16.92 19.86
CA ASP A 69 -26.42 16.16 18.99
C ASP A 69 -26.44 16.80 17.59
N SER A 70 -25.93 16.11 16.55
CA SER A 70 -26.56 16.01 15.20
C SER A 70 -25.65 15.83 13.97
N ASP A 71 -24.33 15.65 14.06
CA ASP A 71 -23.53 15.45 12.84
C ASP A 71 -23.47 13.97 12.39
N LYS A 72 -24.12 13.69 11.25
CA LYS A 72 -24.10 12.36 10.61
C LYS A 72 -22.66 11.92 10.34
N PRO A 73 -22.31 10.63 10.52
CA PRO A 73 -20.97 10.13 10.25
C PRO A 73 -20.58 10.42 8.78
N LEU A 74 -19.39 11.00 8.61
CA LEU A 74 -18.72 11.34 7.35
C LEU A 74 -18.06 10.11 6.72
N ALA A 75 -17.57 9.16 7.53
CA ALA A 75 -16.86 7.99 7.05
C ALA A 75 -17.68 7.15 6.04
N PRO A 76 -18.98 6.84 6.27
CA PRO A 76 -19.77 6.00 5.37
C PRO A 76 -19.82 6.43 3.91
N ALA A 77 -19.81 7.74 3.65
CA ALA A 77 -19.84 8.26 2.29
C ALA A 77 -18.67 7.77 1.42
N TRP A 78 -17.52 7.42 2.03
CA TRP A 78 -16.33 6.95 1.33
C TRP A 78 -16.42 5.53 0.79
N TRP A 79 -17.37 4.71 1.27
CA TRP A 79 -17.56 3.33 0.82
C TRP A 79 -18.98 3.06 0.31
N GLU A 80 -20.00 3.65 0.92
CA GLU A 80 -21.40 3.46 0.49
C GLU A 80 -21.65 4.01 -0.92
N SER A 81 -20.95 5.09 -1.31
CA SER A 81 -20.99 5.65 -2.67
C SER A 81 -20.56 4.63 -3.74
N PHE A 82 -19.84 3.58 -3.35
CA PHE A 82 -19.37 2.52 -4.25
C PHE A 82 -20.04 1.17 -3.97
N HIS A 83 -21.17 1.18 -3.27
CA HIS A 83 -21.92 -0.03 -2.89
C HIS A 83 -21.12 -0.99 -1.99
N PHE A 84 -20.32 -0.45 -1.08
CA PHE A 84 -19.71 -1.22 -0.02
C PHE A 84 -20.43 -1.00 1.32
N ARG A 85 -20.26 -1.94 2.23
CA ARG A 85 -20.58 -1.78 3.66
C ARG A 85 -19.37 -2.12 4.51
N LEU A 86 -19.25 -1.48 5.68
CA LEU A 86 -18.23 -1.83 6.66
C LEU A 86 -18.58 -3.20 7.26
N PHE A 87 -17.70 -4.19 7.07
CA PHE A 87 -17.88 -5.55 7.59
C PHE A 87 -17.18 -5.72 8.96
N ARG A 88 -15.93 -5.26 9.07
CA ARG A 88 -15.15 -5.38 10.31
C ARG A 88 -14.13 -4.26 10.45
N GLU A 89 -13.95 -3.76 11.66
CA GLU A 89 -12.85 -2.83 11.98
C GLU A 89 -11.64 -3.59 12.53
N LEU A 90 -10.44 -3.21 12.08
CA LEU A 90 -9.19 -3.74 12.60
C LEU A 90 -8.61 -2.77 13.62
N LYS A 91 -8.71 -3.13 14.90
CA LYS A 91 -8.24 -2.35 16.05
C LYS A 91 -7.02 -2.99 16.66
N CYS A 92 -6.06 -2.18 17.10
CA CYS A 92 -4.94 -2.70 17.90
C CYS A 92 -4.57 -1.73 19.01
N ALA A 93 -3.99 -2.26 20.09
CA ALA A 93 -3.26 -1.49 21.08
C ALA A 93 -1.77 -1.81 20.92
N CYS A 94 -0.94 -0.80 20.67
CA CYS A 94 0.49 -1.01 20.46
C CYS A 94 1.30 0.06 21.17
N GLY A 95 2.24 -0.38 22.02
CA GLY A 95 3.14 0.47 22.79
C GLY A 95 4.48 0.77 22.12
N CYS A 96 4.70 0.35 20.87
CA CYS A 96 5.99 0.59 20.21
C CYS A 96 6.20 2.10 19.93
N ALA A 97 7.46 2.53 19.79
CA ALA A 97 7.82 3.93 19.55
C ALA A 97 7.04 4.55 18.39
N LEU A 98 6.90 3.81 17.27
CA LEU A 98 6.10 4.27 16.13
C LEU A 98 4.64 4.55 16.51
N CYS A 99 4.00 3.64 17.24
CA CYS A 99 2.60 3.82 17.67
C CYS A 99 2.47 4.87 18.78
N LYS A 100 3.50 5.09 19.60
CA LYS A 100 3.56 6.20 20.57
C LYS A 100 3.65 7.54 19.85
N ILE A 101 4.57 7.69 18.89
CA ILE A 101 4.71 8.89 18.06
C ILE A 101 3.40 9.18 17.32
N CYS A 102 2.81 8.17 16.65
CA CYS A 102 1.52 8.33 15.99
C CYS A 102 0.39 8.70 16.95
N ARG A 103 0.42 8.27 18.22
CA ARG A 103 -0.58 8.68 19.22
C ARG A 103 -0.38 10.12 19.67
N HIS A 104 0.86 10.54 19.91
CA HIS A 104 1.17 11.92 20.27
C HIS A 104 0.72 12.91 19.19
N ILE A 105 0.86 12.56 17.91
CA ILE A 105 0.38 13.39 16.79
C ILE A 105 -1.15 13.54 16.77
N VAL A 106 -1.90 12.60 17.36
CA VAL A 106 -3.36 12.51 17.25
C VAL A 106 -4.04 12.75 18.60
N GLU A 107 -3.29 13.12 19.64
CA GLU A 107 -3.76 13.33 21.04
C GLU A 107 -4.75 12.28 21.57
N ALA A 108 -4.71 11.07 21.01
CA ALA A 108 -5.72 10.06 21.27
C ALA A 108 -5.56 9.50 22.69
N LYS A 109 -6.55 9.75 23.56
CA LYS A 109 -6.59 9.24 24.94
C LYS A 109 -6.71 7.71 25.00
N SER A 110 -7.35 7.10 24.00
CA SER A 110 -7.55 5.64 23.95
C SER A 110 -6.29 4.88 23.50
N PRO A 111 -5.90 3.79 24.17
CA PRO A 111 -4.73 2.99 23.78
C PRO A 111 -4.97 2.15 22.52
N ARG A 112 -6.25 1.90 22.19
CA ARG A 112 -6.64 1.22 20.95
C ARG A 112 -6.79 2.27 19.84
N PHE A 113 -6.60 1.87 18.59
CA PHE A 113 -6.91 2.70 17.43
C PHE A 113 -7.27 1.80 16.24
N ILE A 114 -8.13 2.29 15.36
CA ILE A 114 -8.49 1.64 14.10
C ILE A 114 -7.33 1.89 13.14
N TYR A 115 -6.74 0.83 12.59
CA TYR A 115 -5.63 0.93 11.63
C TYR A 115 -5.97 0.31 10.28
N GLY A 116 -7.07 -0.44 10.22
CA GLY A 116 -7.60 -1.03 9.00
C GLY A 116 -9.10 -1.30 9.13
N ALA A 117 -9.73 -1.61 8.01
CA ALA A 117 -11.12 -2.02 7.93
C ALA A 117 -11.29 -3.05 6.81
N ILE A 118 -12.26 -3.94 6.97
CA ILE A 118 -12.72 -4.88 5.96
C ILE A 118 -14.06 -4.36 5.45
N PHE A 119 -14.14 -4.12 4.15
CA PHE A 119 -15.36 -3.71 3.47
C PHE A 119 -15.90 -4.85 2.64
N GLU A 120 -17.21 -5.07 2.68
CA GLU A 120 -17.91 -6.04 1.86
C GLU A 120 -18.60 -5.33 0.71
N TYR A 121 -18.45 -5.87 -0.51
CA TYR A 121 -19.15 -5.35 -1.67
C TYR A 121 -20.59 -5.87 -1.70
N ALA A 122 -21.54 -4.93 -1.64
CA ALA A 122 -22.97 -5.18 -1.64
C ALA A 122 -23.59 -4.54 -2.90
N PRO A 123 -23.57 -5.23 -4.05
CA PRO A 123 -24.08 -4.67 -5.31
C PRO A 123 -25.56 -4.28 -5.20
N PRO A 124 -26.03 -3.33 -6.04
CA PRO A 124 -27.42 -2.91 -6.05
C PRO A 124 -28.40 -4.09 -6.17
N VAL A 125 -29.56 -3.96 -5.52
CA VAL A 125 -30.57 -5.01 -5.48
C VAL A 125 -30.97 -5.42 -6.90
N GLY A 126 -30.91 -6.73 -7.19
CA GLY A 126 -31.22 -7.28 -8.51
C GLY A 126 -30.04 -7.36 -9.48
N SER A 127 -28.87 -6.81 -9.14
CA SER A 127 -27.66 -6.93 -9.94
C SER A 127 -26.79 -8.11 -9.50
N ARG A 128 -26.27 -8.88 -10.46
CA ARG A 128 -25.23 -9.89 -10.18
C ARG A 128 -23.89 -9.19 -9.95
N ARG A 129 -23.08 -9.72 -9.03
CA ARG A 129 -21.71 -9.25 -8.83
C ARG A 129 -20.90 -9.45 -10.11
N HIS A 130 -20.24 -8.40 -10.58
CA HIS A 130 -19.34 -8.49 -11.71
C HIS A 130 -18.19 -9.49 -11.42
N PRO A 131 -17.75 -10.34 -12.36
CA PRO A 131 -16.69 -11.31 -12.11
C PRO A 131 -15.39 -10.68 -11.58
N SER A 132 -15.05 -9.50 -12.10
CA SER A 132 -13.88 -8.71 -11.69
C SER A 132 -14.10 -7.88 -10.41
N ALA A 133 -15.30 -7.86 -9.83
CA ALA A 133 -15.55 -7.12 -8.60
C ALA A 133 -15.08 -7.91 -7.37
N PRO A 134 -14.53 -7.24 -6.34
CA PRO A 134 -14.19 -7.90 -5.09
C PRO A 134 -15.46 -8.38 -4.37
N SER A 135 -15.30 -9.44 -3.59
CA SER A 135 -16.23 -9.75 -2.49
C SER A 135 -15.93 -8.85 -1.30
N TYR A 136 -14.64 -8.68 -1.01
CA TYR A 136 -14.17 -7.87 0.10
C TYR A 136 -12.91 -7.09 -0.25
N VAL A 137 -12.73 -5.95 0.41
CA VAL A 137 -11.51 -5.16 0.37
C VAL A 137 -11.03 -4.96 1.80
N VAL A 138 -9.81 -5.40 2.10
CA VAL A 138 -9.12 -5.09 3.35
C VAL A 138 -8.28 -3.84 3.12
N ALA A 139 -8.66 -2.73 3.73
CA ALA A 139 -8.00 -1.44 3.57
C ALA A 139 -7.25 -1.05 4.85
N PHE A 140 -5.98 -0.68 4.71
CA PHE A 140 -5.13 -0.23 5.82
C PHE A 140 -4.76 1.24 5.68
N ARG A 141 -5.03 2.03 6.71
CA ARG A 141 -4.61 3.44 6.74
C ARG A 141 -3.14 3.58 7.12
N GLY A 142 -2.52 4.66 6.67
CA GLY A 142 -1.21 5.09 7.14
C GLY A 142 -1.28 5.92 8.42
N THR A 143 -0.23 6.69 8.66
CA THR A 143 -0.14 7.61 9.80
C THR A 143 -1.12 8.76 9.64
N MET A 144 -1.87 9.09 10.69
CA MET A 144 -2.74 10.27 10.72
C MET A 144 -1.87 11.53 10.74
N ARG A 145 -2.20 12.52 9.91
CA ARG A 145 -1.55 13.83 9.89
C ARG A 145 -2.51 14.82 10.55
N ARG A 146 -2.07 15.55 11.58
CA ARG A 146 -2.76 16.76 12.05
C ARG A 146 -2.09 18.03 11.50
N ASP A 147 -0.75 18.07 11.40
CA ASP A 147 0.00 19.22 10.87
C ASP A 147 1.02 18.87 9.77
N ALA A 148 1.26 19.82 8.86
CA ALA A 148 2.19 19.70 7.73
C ALA A 148 3.67 19.79 8.14
N THR A 149 3.98 20.39 9.29
CA THR A 149 5.35 20.63 9.77
C THR A 149 6.01 19.42 10.42
N THR A 150 5.23 18.48 10.96
CA THR A 150 5.74 17.30 11.70
C THR A 150 6.22 16.15 10.80
N LEU A 151 6.11 16.30 9.47
CA LEU A 151 6.32 15.19 8.53
C LEU A 151 7.77 14.90 8.19
N GLY A 152 8.64 15.92 8.21
CA GLY A 152 10.05 15.74 7.87
C GLY A 152 10.71 14.68 8.77
N ASP A 153 10.55 14.83 10.08
CA ASP A 153 11.15 13.95 11.07
C ASP A 153 10.41 12.60 11.16
N VAL A 154 9.08 12.61 11.16
CA VAL A 154 8.26 11.39 11.26
C VAL A 154 8.47 10.46 10.07
N CYS A 155 8.70 10.97 8.86
CA CYS A 155 8.87 10.16 7.67
C CYS A 155 10.28 9.53 7.58
N LEU A 156 11.32 10.25 8.00
CA LEU A 156 12.66 9.71 8.17
C LEU A 156 12.66 8.63 9.26
N ASP A 157 12.01 8.91 10.39
CA ASP A 157 11.81 7.96 11.48
C ASP A 157 10.97 6.77 11.05
N LEU A 158 9.98 6.94 10.17
CA LEU A 158 9.16 5.86 9.65
C LEU A 158 10.00 4.88 8.84
N GLY A 159 10.94 5.35 8.01
CA GLY A 159 11.89 4.48 7.32
C GLY A 159 12.73 3.65 8.28
N ILE A 160 13.23 4.27 9.36
CA ILE A 160 14.03 3.61 10.42
C ILE A 160 13.17 2.66 11.28
N LEU A 161 11.93 3.03 11.59
CA LEU A 161 10.99 2.26 12.40
C LEU A 161 10.38 1.11 11.60
N LEU A 162 10.19 1.27 10.29
CA LEU A 162 9.84 0.19 9.37
C LEU A 162 11.00 -0.76 9.11
N ASN A 163 12.24 -0.32 9.31
CA ASN A 163 13.36 -1.25 9.46
C ASN A 163 13.25 -2.11 10.73
N LYS A 164 12.34 -1.79 11.66
CA LYS A 164 11.97 -2.58 12.85
C LYS A 164 10.51 -3.09 12.83
N HIS A 165 9.85 -3.14 11.66
CA HIS A 165 8.40 -3.41 11.56
C HIS A 165 7.93 -4.70 12.25
N HIS A 166 8.77 -5.73 12.39
CA HIS A 166 8.43 -6.98 13.07
C HIS A 166 8.07 -6.79 14.56
N ASN A 167 8.50 -5.68 15.17
CA ASN A 167 8.22 -5.36 16.56
C ASN A 167 6.90 -4.59 16.74
N CYS A 168 6.22 -4.22 15.63
CA CYS A 168 4.94 -3.53 15.71
C CYS A 168 3.80 -4.56 15.66
N VAL A 169 3.03 -4.61 16.75
CA VAL A 169 1.88 -5.52 16.92
C VAL A 169 0.87 -5.41 15.77
N ARG A 170 0.75 -4.24 15.12
CA ARG A 170 -0.12 -4.04 13.95
C ARG A 170 0.10 -5.05 12.84
N PHE A 171 1.36 -5.32 12.49
CA PHE A 171 1.68 -6.20 11.38
C PHE A 171 1.27 -7.64 11.71
N THR A 172 1.59 -8.10 12.92
CA THR A 172 1.21 -9.44 13.37
C THR A 172 -0.29 -9.60 13.52
N HIS A 173 -0.95 -8.65 14.17
CA HIS A 173 -2.40 -8.64 14.30
C HIS A 173 -3.12 -8.59 12.94
N ALA A 174 -2.62 -7.81 11.98
CA ALA A 174 -3.17 -7.76 10.63
C ALA A 174 -3.07 -9.11 9.91
N ARG A 175 -1.93 -9.79 10.01
CA ARG A 175 -1.76 -11.14 9.42
C ARG A 175 -2.73 -12.14 10.04
N GLU A 176 -2.88 -12.12 11.36
CA GLU A 176 -3.76 -13.04 12.08
C GLU A 176 -5.23 -12.78 11.74
N GLU A 177 -5.69 -11.53 11.77
CA GLU A 177 -7.08 -11.18 11.49
C GLU A 177 -7.45 -11.42 10.02
N VAL A 178 -6.57 -11.08 9.08
CA VAL A 178 -6.83 -11.33 7.66
C VAL A 178 -6.72 -12.82 7.35
N GLY A 179 -5.77 -13.54 7.95
CA GLY A 179 -5.66 -15.00 7.81
C GLY A 179 -6.93 -15.71 8.26
N LYS A 180 -7.38 -15.45 9.49
CA LYS A 180 -8.66 -15.98 10.01
C LYS A 180 -9.84 -15.62 9.12
N PHE A 181 -9.92 -14.37 8.68
CA PHE A 181 -10.98 -13.91 7.79
C PHE A 181 -11.00 -14.65 6.45
N LEU A 182 -9.83 -14.95 5.87
CA LEU A 182 -9.72 -15.73 4.63
C LEU A 182 -10.05 -17.22 4.83
N ASP A 183 -9.79 -17.76 6.01
CA ASP A 183 -10.18 -19.12 6.37
C ASP A 183 -11.71 -19.21 6.54
N ASP A 184 -12.33 -18.22 7.19
CA ASP A 184 -13.78 -18.15 7.42
C ASP A 184 -14.60 -17.93 6.14
N THR A 185 -14.10 -17.10 5.20
CA THR A 185 -14.85 -16.74 3.97
C THR A 185 -14.69 -17.75 2.82
N GLY A 186 -13.77 -18.71 2.95
CA GLY A 186 -13.52 -19.75 1.97
C GLY A 186 -12.81 -19.28 0.69
N SER A 187 -12.27 -20.22 -0.09
CA SER A 187 -11.45 -19.95 -1.29
C SER A 187 -12.16 -19.20 -2.43
N CYS A 188 -13.49 -19.05 -2.40
CA CYS A 188 -14.28 -18.47 -3.51
C CYS A 188 -14.48 -16.95 -3.40
N ALA A 189 -14.15 -16.33 -2.27
CA ALA A 189 -14.27 -14.90 -2.09
C ALA A 189 -13.09 -14.17 -2.75
N ALA A 190 -13.37 -13.30 -3.72
CA ALA A 190 -12.38 -12.40 -4.29
C ALA A 190 -12.01 -11.33 -3.26
N VAL A 191 -10.87 -11.45 -2.60
CA VAL A 191 -10.42 -10.51 -1.56
C VAL A 191 -9.30 -9.64 -2.09
N TRP A 192 -9.46 -8.32 -1.96
CA TRP A 192 -8.44 -7.34 -2.34
C TRP A 192 -7.75 -6.77 -1.10
N LEU A 193 -6.47 -6.44 -1.24
CA LEU A 193 -5.72 -5.71 -0.23
C LEU A 193 -5.48 -4.28 -0.70
N ALA A 194 -5.62 -3.31 0.18
CA ALA A 194 -5.31 -1.92 -0.12
C ALA A 194 -4.62 -1.25 1.06
N GLY A 195 -3.74 -0.30 0.80
CA GLY A 195 -3.21 0.53 1.87
C GLY A 195 -2.46 1.74 1.38
N HIS A 196 -2.30 2.73 2.27
CA HIS A 196 -1.56 3.96 2.00
C HIS A 196 -0.41 4.16 2.98
N SER A 197 0.76 4.59 2.51
CA SER A 197 1.93 4.89 3.33
C SER A 197 2.27 3.68 4.23
N LEU A 198 2.33 3.86 5.56
CA LEU A 198 2.48 2.76 6.51
C LEU A 198 1.42 1.65 6.33
N GLY A 199 0.18 2.00 5.99
CA GLY A 199 -0.88 1.04 5.70
C GLY A 199 -0.57 0.19 4.47
N ALA A 200 0.08 0.76 3.45
CA ALA A 200 0.56 0.02 2.29
C ALA A 200 1.67 -0.98 2.68
N SER A 201 2.55 -0.63 3.63
CA SER A 201 3.52 -1.59 4.17
C SER A 201 2.85 -2.75 4.93
N ILE A 202 1.77 -2.48 5.67
CA ILE A 202 0.98 -3.52 6.35
C ILE A 202 0.32 -4.43 5.31
N ALA A 203 -0.37 -3.85 4.32
CA ALA A 203 -0.99 -4.59 3.22
C ALA A 203 0.04 -5.49 2.49
N LEU A 204 1.26 -4.97 2.27
CA LEU A 204 2.33 -5.70 1.63
C LEU A 204 2.86 -6.87 2.48
N ASP A 205 3.02 -6.68 3.80
CA ASP A 205 3.43 -7.77 4.71
C ASP A 205 2.36 -8.85 4.84
N VAL A 206 1.08 -8.44 4.94
CA VAL A 206 -0.07 -9.35 4.94
C VAL A 206 -0.11 -10.13 3.63
N GLY A 207 0.05 -9.44 2.49
CA GLY A 207 0.03 -10.04 1.17
C GLY A 207 1.09 -11.12 1.01
N ARG A 208 2.35 -10.82 1.40
CA ARG A 208 3.43 -11.79 1.41
C ARG A 208 3.14 -13.00 2.27
N ALA A 209 2.65 -12.78 3.49
CA ALA A 209 2.37 -13.85 4.44
C ALA A 209 1.30 -14.82 3.90
N ILE A 210 0.26 -14.29 3.26
CA ILE A 210 -0.80 -15.09 2.66
C ILE A 210 -0.27 -15.86 1.44
N VAL A 211 0.43 -15.19 0.51
CA VAL A 211 0.93 -15.83 -0.72
C VAL A 211 1.97 -16.91 -0.41
N MET A 212 2.87 -16.68 0.54
CA MET A 212 3.90 -17.65 0.93
C MET A 212 3.36 -18.77 1.83
N GLY A 213 2.33 -18.50 2.63
CA GLY A 213 1.72 -19.49 3.53
C GLY A 213 0.63 -20.33 2.88
N ALA A 214 0.10 -19.89 1.73
CA ALA A 214 -0.94 -20.60 1.01
C ALA A 214 -0.35 -21.75 0.19
N ASN A 215 -0.82 -22.98 0.42
CA ASN A 215 -0.64 -24.10 -0.50
C ASN A 215 -1.52 -23.98 -1.77
N ARG A 216 -1.95 -22.76 -2.12
CA ARG A 216 -2.90 -22.49 -3.21
C ARG A 216 -2.49 -21.23 -3.96
N GLU A 217 -2.80 -21.18 -5.25
CA GLU A 217 -2.71 -19.96 -6.06
C GLU A 217 -3.75 -18.95 -5.56
N VAL A 218 -3.31 -18.00 -4.72
CA VAL A 218 -4.18 -16.90 -4.27
C VAL A 218 -4.03 -15.73 -5.24
N ASN A 219 -5.01 -15.58 -6.14
CA ASN A 219 -5.15 -14.33 -6.88
C ASN A 219 -5.68 -13.24 -5.93
N MET A 220 -4.77 -12.40 -5.45
CA MET A 220 -5.06 -11.34 -4.48
C MET A 220 -4.65 -9.97 -5.04
N PRO A 221 -5.55 -9.33 -5.81
CA PRO A 221 -5.33 -7.96 -6.25
C PRO A 221 -4.99 -7.06 -5.07
N THR A 222 -3.86 -6.37 -5.17
CA THR A 222 -3.30 -5.59 -4.08
C THR A 222 -2.95 -4.19 -4.58
N PHE A 223 -3.40 -3.15 -3.88
CA PHE A 223 -3.29 -1.75 -4.26
C PHE A 223 -2.49 -0.99 -3.18
N LEU A 224 -1.25 -0.64 -3.49
CA LEU A 224 -0.30 -0.06 -2.55
C LEU A 224 -0.02 1.39 -2.92
N PHE A 225 -0.53 2.33 -2.13
CA PHE A 225 -0.38 3.77 -2.37
C PHE A 225 0.77 4.35 -1.55
N ASN A 226 1.78 4.91 -2.22
CA ASN A 226 2.96 5.52 -1.63
C ASN A 226 3.62 4.69 -0.51
N PRO A 227 3.85 3.37 -0.67
CA PRO A 227 4.50 2.59 0.37
C PRO A 227 5.93 3.09 0.60
N PRO A 228 6.34 3.23 1.87
CA PRO A 228 7.69 3.68 2.22
C PRO A 228 8.75 2.68 1.78
N GLN A 229 9.69 3.16 0.96
CA GLN A 229 10.95 2.52 0.61
C GLN A 229 11.97 3.60 0.32
N VAL A 230 12.92 3.77 1.25
CA VAL A 230 13.97 4.77 1.10
C VAL A 230 15.00 4.27 0.09
N SER A 231 15.26 5.08 -0.94
CA SER A 231 16.35 4.82 -1.88
C SER A 231 17.70 5.13 -1.23
N PRO A 232 18.65 4.18 -1.17
CA PRO A 232 20.02 4.48 -0.77
C PRO A 232 20.64 5.57 -1.66
N THR A 233 20.24 5.63 -2.93
CA THR A 233 20.71 6.60 -3.92
C THR A 233 20.41 8.03 -3.52
N ALA A 234 19.23 8.28 -2.96
CA ALA A 234 18.82 9.63 -2.56
C ALA A 234 19.66 10.17 -1.39
N LEU A 235 20.15 9.29 -0.50
CA LEU A 235 21.07 9.67 0.57
C LEU A 235 22.51 9.91 0.08
N ILE A 236 22.91 9.27 -1.02
CA ILE A 236 24.29 9.29 -1.52
C ILE A 236 24.49 10.37 -2.59
N SER A 237 23.51 10.60 -3.46
CA SER A 237 23.60 11.57 -4.57
C SER A 237 23.75 13.01 -4.10
N ASP A 238 23.24 13.33 -2.91
CA ASP A 238 23.31 14.68 -2.35
C ASP A 238 24.68 14.98 -1.73
N LYS A 239 25.54 13.97 -1.53
CA LYS A 239 26.83 14.11 -0.84
C LYS A 239 28.06 13.89 -1.70
N LEU A 240 27.95 13.26 -2.88
CA LEU A 240 29.09 12.93 -3.74
C LEU A 240 28.74 13.11 -5.23
N PRO A 241 29.61 13.73 -6.05
CA PRO A 241 29.40 13.93 -7.50
C PRO A 241 29.71 12.64 -8.29
N ILE A 242 29.19 11.50 -7.82
CA ILE A 242 29.30 10.22 -8.52
C ILE A 242 27.99 9.99 -9.27
N THR A 243 28.08 9.65 -10.57
CA THR A 243 26.88 9.38 -11.35
C THR A 243 26.10 8.19 -10.76
N LYS A 244 24.77 8.31 -10.68
CA LYS A 244 23.87 7.26 -10.17
C LYS A 244 24.22 5.89 -10.78
N THR A 245 24.48 5.86 -12.08
CA THR A 245 24.88 4.66 -12.84
C THR A 245 26.10 3.94 -12.27
N VAL A 246 27.15 4.66 -11.87
CA VAL A 246 28.40 4.06 -11.34
C VAL A 246 28.16 3.49 -9.95
N VAL A 247 27.42 4.19 -9.09
CA VAL A 247 27.03 3.71 -7.75
C VAL A 247 26.15 2.46 -7.84
N HIS A 248 25.22 2.40 -8.78
CA HIS A 248 24.35 1.24 -8.96
C HIS A 248 25.10 0.02 -9.47
N THR A 249 25.98 0.20 -10.44
CA THR A 249 26.73 -0.91 -11.03
C THR A 249 27.67 -1.54 -10.01
N SER A 250 28.43 -0.72 -9.25
CA SER A 250 29.30 -1.22 -8.18
C SER A 250 28.52 -1.90 -7.05
N SER A 251 27.35 -1.36 -6.70
CA SER A 251 26.47 -1.95 -5.69
C SER A 251 25.98 -3.36 -6.06
N TYR A 252 25.58 -3.60 -7.31
CA TYR A 252 25.17 -4.94 -7.74
C TYR A 252 26.31 -5.94 -7.80
N ILE A 253 27.52 -5.49 -8.19
CA ILE A 253 28.73 -6.32 -8.15
C ILE A 253 29.08 -6.69 -6.69
N LEU A 254 28.97 -5.74 -5.76
CA LEU A 254 29.17 -5.99 -4.33
C LEU A 254 28.14 -6.98 -3.79
N LYS A 255 26.85 -6.81 -4.12
CA LYS A 255 25.78 -7.77 -3.77
C LYS A 255 26.07 -9.16 -4.32
N GLN A 256 26.54 -9.28 -5.56
CA GLN A 256 26.93 -10.56 -6.15
C GLN A 256 28.09 -11.20 -5.38
N GLY A 257 29.13 -10.42 -5.04
CA GLY A 257 30.26 -10.88 -4.23
C GLY A 257 29.81 -11.40 -2.86
N LEU A 258 28.99 -10.61 -2.16
CA LEU A 258 28.42 -10.98 -0.86
C LEU A 258 27.49 -12.21 -0.96
N GLY A 259 26.72 -12.33 -2.04
CA GLY A 259 25.88 -13.50 -2.31
C GLY A 259 26.66 -14.81 -2.44
N LYS A 260 27.92 -14.76 -2.91
CA LYS A 260 28.81 -15.94 -2.94
C LYS A 260 29.31 -16.34 -1.56
N VAL A 261 29.36 -15.40 -0.61
CA VAL A 261 29.75 -15.63 0.78
C VAL A 261 28.53 -16.13 1.58
N LEU A 262 27.36 -15.54 1.35
CA LEU A 262 26.10 -15.83 2.04
C LEU A 262 25.20 -16.80 1.24
N LYS A 263 25.76 -17.91 0.75
CA LYS A 263 25.03 -18.86 -0.12
C LYS A 263 23.71 -19.40 0.46
N PRO A 264 23.63 -19.81 1.74
CA PRO A 264 22.37 -20.32 2.31
C PRO A 264 21.28 -19.25 2.31
N HIS A 265 21.63 -18.03 2.72
CA HIS A 265 20.71 -16.90 2.72
C HIS A 265 20.25 -16.55 1.30
N LYS A 266 21.17 -16.51 0.33
CA LYS A 266 20.82 -16.28 -1.08
C LYS A 266 19.82 -17.31 -1.59
N LYS A 267 20.05 -18.61 -1.35
CA LYS A 267 19.12 -19.67 -1.76
C LYS A 267 17.72 -19.48 -1.15
N ASN A 268 17.68 -19.11 0.13
CA ASN A 268 16.41 -18.83 0.81
C ASN A 268 15.67 -17.64 0.17
N MET A 269 16.40 -16.57 -0.13
CA MET A 269 15.83 -15.40 -0.82
C MET A 269 15.34 -15.72 -2.22
N ASP A 270 16.11 -16.51 -2.99
CA ASP A 270 15.72 -16.95 -4.33
C ASP A 270 14.41 -17.76 -4.25
N HIS A 271 14.28 -18.68 -3.28
CA HIS A 271 13.05 -19.45 -3.06
C HIS A 271 11.84 -18.57 -2.73
N HIS A 272 11.99 -17.57 -1.85
CA HIS A 272 10.88 -16.65 -1.56
C HIS A 272 10.50 -15.78 -2.75
N PHE A 273 11.47 -15.37 -3.57
CA PHE A 273 11.20 -14.62 -4.80
C PHE A 273 10.44 -15.48 -5.82
N GLU A 274 10.78 -16.76 -5.94
CA GLU A 274 10.05 -17.72 -6.77
C GLU A 274 8.61 -17.89 -6.29
N GLN A 275 8.39 -18.14 -4.99
CA GLN A 275 7.04 -18.28 -4.42
C GLN A 275 6.18 -17.01 -4.60
N LEU A 276 6.79 -15.84 -4.45
CA LEU A 276 6.09 -14.55 -4.57
C LEU A 276 5.96 -14.07 -6.03
N SER A 277 6.65 -14.68 -6.99
CA SER A 277 6.67 -14.24 -8.39
C SER A 277 5.30 -14.18 -9.08
N PRO A 278 4.33 -15.08 -8.79
CA PRO A 278 3.00 -14.98 -9.41
C PRO A 278 2.18 -13.80 -8.88
N TRP A 279 2.57 -13.22 -7.74
CA TRP A 279 1.86 -12.11 -7.12
C TRP A 279 2.45 -10.77 -7.54
N ALA A 280 1.71 -10.02 -8.35
CA ALA A 280 2.07 -8.70 -8.85
C ALA A 280 1.15 -7.61 -8.28
N PRO A 281 1.49 -6.99 -7.13
CA PRO A 281 0.71 -5.87 -6.59
C PRO A 281 0.78 -4.64 -7.51
N ASN A 282 -0.32 -3.87 -7.55
CA ASN A 282 -0.35 -2.52 -8.10
C ASN A 282 0.33 -1.55 -7.12
N LEU A 283 1.45 -1.00 -7.55
CA LEU A 283 2.33 -0.18 -6.75
C LEU A 283 2.30 1.26 -7.25
N TYR A 284 1.52 2.09 -6.57
CA TYR A 284 1.33 3.51 -6.88
C TYR A 284 2.35 4.35 -6.12
N VAL A 285 3.22 5.04 -6.85
CA VAL A 285 4.31 5.83 -6.28
C VAL A 285 4.44 7.17 -6.99
N HIS A 286 4.79 8.21 -6.26
CA HIS A 286 5.08 9.51 -6.85
C HIS A 286 6.60 9.73 -6.98
N GLN A 287 7.03 10.21 -8.15
CA GLN A 287 8.44 10.49 -8.44
C GLN A 287 9.09 11.53 -7.48
N ARG A 288 8.31 12.48 -6.95
CA ARG A 288 8.81 13.53 -6.04
C ARG A 288 8.76 13.13 -4.57
N ASP A 289 8.06 12.05 -4.24
CA ASP A 289 7.91 11.60 -2.87
C ASP A 289 9.15 10.82 -2.42
N ILE A 290 9.97 11.44 -1.57
CA ILE A 290 11.18 10.85 -1.01
C ILE A 290 10.92 9.56 -0.20
N ILE A 291 9.68 9.37 0.27
CA ILE A 291 9.26 8.25 1.09
C ILE A 291 9.10 7.00 0.23
N CYS A 292 8.48 7.11 -0.94
CA CYS A 292 8.18 5.96 -1.80
C CYS A 292 9.05 5.84 -3.06
N LYS A 293 9.77 6.89 -3.47
CA LYS A 293 10.57 6.89 -4.72
C LYS A 293 11.63 5.78 -4.79
N GLY A 294 12.04 5.19 -3.66
CA GLY A 294 12.96 4.06 -3.66
C GLY A 294 12.42 2.79 -4.31
N PHE A 295 11.10 2.68 -4.53
CA PHE A 295 10.55 1.62 -5.37
C PHE A 295 10.79 1.88 -6.87
N ILE A 296 10.70 3.13 -7.32
CA ILE A 296 11.03 3.51 -8.71
C ILE A 296 12.49 3.15 -8.98
N ASP A 297 13.38 3.63 -8.11
CA ASP A 297 14.81 3.36 -8.18
C ASP A 297 15.08 1.84 -8.18
N TYR A 298 14.44 1.08 -7.30
CA TYR A 298 14.61 -0.37 -7.21
C TYR A 298 14.26 -1.10 -8.52
N PHE A 299 13.06 -0.86 -9.07
CA PHE A 299 12.60 -1.58 -10.26
C PHE A 299 13.35 -1.16 -11.52
N GLU A 300 13.56 0.14 -11.72
CA GLU A 300 14.31 0.61 -12.89
C GLU A 300 15.79 0.19 -12.83
N GLN A 301 16.41 0.17 -11.64
CA GLN A 301 17.78 -0.32 -11.50
C GLN A 301 17.88 -1.81 -11.80
N ARG A 302 16.92 -2.61 -11.30
CA ARG A 302 16.89 -4.05 -11.54
C ARG A 302 16.79 -4.36 -13.03
N GLU A 303 15.95 -3.62 -13.75
CA GLU A 303 15.85 -3.76 -15.21
C GLU A 303 17.16 -3.37 -15.93
N ARG A 304 17.73 -2.20 -15.61
CA ARG A 304 19.00 -1.74 -16.21
C ARG A 304 20.14 -2.74 -15.99
N VAL A 305 20.22 -3.34 -14.81
CA VAL A 305 21.25 -4.36 -14.50
C VAL A 305 20.99 -5.65 -15.25
N ARG A 306 19.72 -6.05 -15.43
CA ARG A 306 19.35 -7.20 -16.27
C ARG A 306 19.78 -7.00 -17.73
N GLU A 307 19.61 -5.80 -18.28
CA GLU A 307 20.00 -5.46 -19.65
C GLU A 307 21.52 -5.39 -19.83
N ARG A 308 22.24 -4.76 -18.90
CA ARG A 308 23.68 -4.49 -19.04
C ARG A 308 24.58 -5.63 -18.54
N LEU A 309 24.16 -6.32 -17.48
CA LEU A 309 24.97 -7.31 -16.76
C LEU A 309 24.10 -8.52 -16.38
N PRO A 310 23.60 -9.30 -17.36
CA PRO A 310 22.65 -10.39 -17.12
C PRO A 310 23.19 -11.45 -16.15
N SER A 311 24.49 -11.75 -16.19
CA SER A 311 25.14 -12.69 -15.26
C SER A 311 25.17 -12.20 -13.80
N VAL A 312 25.29 -10.88 -13.59
CA VAL A 312 25.24 -10.24 -12.27
C VAL A 312 23.79 -10.13 -11.80
N ALA A 313 22.86 -9.81 -12.72
CA ALA A 313 21.43 -9.70 -12.44
C ALA A 313 20.85 -11.01 -11.88
N ALA A 314 21.20 -12.15 -12.49
CA ALA A 314 20.78 -13.48 -12.04
C ALA A 314 21.25 -13.81 -10.61
N SER A 315 22.31 -13.15 -10.13
CA SER A 315 22.89 -13.43 -8.81
C SER A 315 22.53 -12.40 -7.74
N GLY A 316 22.33 -11.13 -8.10
CA GLY A 316 22.26 -10.01 -7.14
C GLY A 316 20.89 -9.33 -6.97
N THR A 317 19.89 -9.68 -7.78
CA THR A 317 18.58 -8.97 -7.78
C THR A 317 17.63 -9.41 -6.66
N THR A 318 17.78 -10.63 -6.16
CA THR A 318 17.08 -11.14 -4.96
C THR A 318 17.72 -10.67 -3.66
N LEU A 319 18.94 -10.14 -3.73
CA LEU A 319 19.70 -9.70 -2.58
C LEU A 319 19.52 -8.21 -2.33
N SER A 320 19.36 -7.86 -1.06
CA SER A 320 19.62 -6.49 -0.63
C SER A 320 20.40 -6.43 0.66
N TYR A 321 21.12 -5.33 0.81
CA TYR A 321 21.98 -5.04 1.96
C TYR A 321 21.25 -5.20 3.28
N ARG A 322 19.95 -4.87 3.33
CA ARG A 322 19.16 -5.04 4.54
C ARG A 322 19.08 -6.51 4.97
N ASP A 323 18.76 -7.40 4.05
CA ASP A 323 18.59 -8.83 4.35
C ASP A 323 19.95 -9.48 4.62
N MET A 324 20.97 -9.08 3.86
CA MET A 324 22.35 -9.53 4.06
C MET A 324 22.91 -9.12 5.43
N CYS A 325 22.77 -7.85 5.84
CA CYS A 325 23.22 -7.39 7.16
C CYS A 325 22.51 -8.13 8.30
N ARG A 326 21.20 -8.39 8.16
CA ARG A 326 20.44 -9.16 9.16
C ARG A 326 20.89 -10.61 9.25
N SER A 327 21.15 -11.25 8.11
CA SER A 327 21.68 -12.62 8.06
C SER A 327 23.04 -12.71 8.76
N VAL A 328 23.93 -11.74 8.56
CA VAL A 328 25.24 -11.68 9.24
C VAL A 328 25.08 -11.48 10.76
N LEU A 329 24.10 -10.68 11.19
CA LEU A 329 23.80 -10.43 12.60
C LEU A 329 22.98 -11.55 13.29
N GLY A 330 22.82 -12.71 12.65
CA GLY A 330 22.09 -13.85 13.21
C GLY A 330 20.56 -13.67 13.26
N GLY A 331 20.02 -12.66 12.58
CA GLY A 331 18.58 -12.42 12.49
C GLY A 331 17.90 -13.43 11.56
N GLN A 332 17.22 -14.41 12.13
CA GLN A 332 16.39 -15.41 11.44
C GLN A 332 15.01 -14.82 11.10
N ASN A 333 14.96 -13.77 10.29
CA ASN A 333 13.68 -13.29 9.76
C ASN A 333 13.75 -13.23 8.24
N ASP A 334 13.28 -14.33 7.67
CA ASP A 334 13.43 -14.79 6.29
C ASP A 334 12.62 -13.99 5.25
N ARG A 335 12.12 -12.81 5.59
CA ARG A 335 11.16 -12.11 4.74
C ARG A 335 11.84 -11.16 3.76
N PRO A 336 11.62 -11.31 2.44
CA PRO A 336 12.09 -10.32 1.47
C PRO A 336 11.45 -8.97 1.76
N HIS A 337 12.26 -7.94 1.94
CA HIS A 337 11.75 -6.56 1.91
C HIS A 337 11.50 -6.09 0.48
N LEU A 338 12.14 -6.72 -0.51
CA LEU A 338 11.97 -6.44 -1.94
C LEU A 338 10.75 -7.18 -2.51
N LEU A 339 10.34 -6.79 -3.72
CA LEU A 339 9.27 -7.45 -4.47
C LEU A 339 9.84 -8.10 -5.74
N PRO A 340 9.49 -9.37 -6.03
CA PRO A 340 9.88 -10.01 -7.28
C PRO A 340 9.13 -9.43 -8.47
N SER A 341 7.84 -9.14 -8.32
CA SER A 341 6.97 -8.62 -9.38
C SER A 341 6.05 -7.52 -8.86
N ALA A 342 5.68 -6.59 -9.73
CA ALA A 342 4.72 -5.51 -9.45
C ALA A 342 4.30 -4.82 -10.75
N ILE A 343 3.11 -4.23 -10.75
CA ILE A 343 2.71 -3.22 -11.74
C ILE A 343 3.01 -1.86 -11.11
N LEU A 344 4.07 -1.20 -11.59
CA LEU A 344 4.52 0.08 -11.04
C LEU A 344 3.79 1.22 -11.75
N TRP A 345 2.96 1.95 -11.00
CA TRP A 345 2.28 3.17 -11.43
C TRP A 345 3.03 4.38 -10.90
N LYS A 346 3.55 5.20 -11.81
CA LYS A 346 4.29 6.43 -11.49
C LYS A 346 3.39 7.63 -11.68
N ASN A 347 3.24 8.44 -10.64
CA ASN A 347 2.69 9.77 -10.74
C ASN A 347 3.81 10.80 -11.02
N GLU A 348 3.67 11.47 -12.16
CA GLU A 348 4.62 12.45 -12.70
C GLU A 348 4.07 13.88 -12.63
N SER A 349 2.93 14.09 -11.96
CA SER A 349 2.32 15.41 -11.79
C SER A 349 3.24 16.41 -11.08
N PRO A 350 3.29 17.68 -11.54
CA PRO A 350 4.19 18.71 -11.02
C PRO A 350 3.68 19.38 -9.74
N ASP A 351 2.39 19.30 -9.44
CA ASP A 351 1.75 20.05 -8.36
C ASP A 351 1.10 19.12 -7.32
N GLY A 352 0.83 19.66 -6.12
CA GLY A 352 0.22 18.94 -5.01
C GLY A 352 1.21 18.22 -4.08
N ASP A 353 0.68 17.70 -2.97
CA ASP A 353 1.45 16.92 -1.99
C ASP A 353 1.71 15.51 -2.55
N ALA A 354 2.98 15.24 -2.83
CA ALA A 354 3.40 14.02 -3.49
C ALA A 354 3.14 12.74 -2.68
N HIS A 355 2.99 12.84 -1.36
CA HIS A 355 2.67 11.69 -0.51
C HIS A 355 1.17 11.57 -0.22
N GLU A 356 0.35 12.59 -0.50
CA GLU A 356 -1.05 12.57 -0.12
C GLU A 356 -1.86 11.56 -0.92
N LEU A 357 -2.68 10.75 -0.23
CA LEU A 357 -3.54 9.74 -0.86
C LEU A 357 -4.52 10.33 -1.89
N ARG A 358 -4.90 11.61 -1.74
CA ARG A 358 -5.90 12.30 -2.58
C ARG A 358 -5.55 12.30 -4.07
N GLN A 359 -4.27 12.30 -4.41
CA GLN A 359 -3.80 12.23 -5.80
C GLN A 359 -4.31 10.96 -6.51
N TRP A 360 -4.52 9.86 -5.76
CA TRP A 360 -4.84 8.55 -6.32
C TRP A 360 -6.34 8.32 -6.59
N TRP A 361 -7.19 9.30 -6.35
CA TRP A 361 -8.58 9.31 -6.83
C TRP A 361 -8.91 10.56 -7.65
N GLN A 362 -7.91 11.25 -8.17
CA GLN A 362 -8.11 12.25 -9.22
C GLN A 362 -8.28 11.57 -10.59
N PRO A 363 -9.06 12.17 -11.51
CA PRO A 363 -9.18 11.66 -12.88
C PRO A 363 -7.85 11.81 -13.61
N GLN A 364 -7.51 10.85 -14.48
CA GLN A 364 -6.36 11.05 -15.38
C GLN A 364 -6.58 12.26 -16.30
N GLY A 365 -5.55 13.09 -16.45
CA GLY A 365 -5.65 14.35 -17.19
C GLY A 365 -4.50 15.31 -16.88
N PRO A 366 -4.67 16.61 -17.13
CA PRO A 366 -3.62 17.61 -16.88
C PRO A 366 -3.14 17.63 -15.41
N GLU A 367 -4.02 17.27 -14.48
CA GLU A 367 -3.75 17.29 -13.03
C GLU A 367 -3.13 15.98 -12.52
N LEU A 368 -3.38 14.85 -13.19
CA LEU A 368 -2.85 13.53 -12.84
C LEU A 368 -2.25 12.84 -14.06
N VAL A 369 -0.93 12.91 -14.16
CA VAL A 369 -0.15 12.24 -15.21
C VAL A 369 0.38 10.93 -14.67
N LEU A 370 -0.21 9.81 -15.12
CA LEU A 370 0.21 8.47 -14.74
C LEU A 370 0.91 7.77 -15.90
N SER A 371 2.06 7.17 -15.62
CA SER A 371 2.66 6.13 -16.45
C SER A 371 2.71 4.82 -15.67
N HIS A 372 2.63 3.68 -16.34
CA HIS A 372 2.77 2.39 -15.66
C HIS A 372 3.64 1.42 -16.44
N LYS A 373 4.24 0.48 -15.71
CA LYS A 373 5.06 -0.59 -16.28
C LYS A 373 4.97 -1.86 -15.43
N SER A 374 4.76 -2.99 -16.08
CA SER A 374 4.83 -4.31 -15.43
C SER A 374 6.29 -4.73 -15.27
N TYR A 375 6.65 -5.14 -14.06
CA TYR A 375 7.93 -5.77 -13.76
C TYR A 375 7.67 -7.19 -13.29
N GLU A 376 8.12 -8.16 -14.07
CA GLU A 376 7.94 -9.58 -13.76
C GLU A 376 9.27 -10.21 -13.34
N TRP A 377 9.17 -11.16 -12.40
CA TRP A 377 10.27 -12.04 -12.07
C TRP A 377 10.29 -13.18 -13.10
N PRO A 378 11.42 -13.43 -13.78
CA PRO A 378 11.47 -14.49 -14.77
C PRO A 378 11.15 -15.81 -14.08
N ALA A 379 10.15 -16.53 -14.60
CA ALA A 379 9.91 -17.91 -14.20
C ALA A 379 11.22 -18.67 -14.39
N SER A 380 11.61 -19.48 -13.40
CA SER A 380 12.72 -20.40 -13.54
C SER A 380 12.42 -21.30 -14.74
N THR A 381 13.07 -21.04 -15.87
CA THR A 381 13.07 -21.99 -16.98
C THR A 381 13.65 -23.26 -16.40
N ASN A 382 12.83 -24.32 -16.36
CA ASN A 382 13.28 -25.65 -15.96
C ASN A 382 14.59 -25.93 -16.70
N LYS A 383 15.68 -26.00 -15.95
CA LYS A 383 16.91 -26.60 -16.44
C LYS A 383 16.59 -28.08 -16.58
N ALA A 384 16.17 -28.46 -17.78
CA ALA A 384 16.13 -29.84 -18.22
C ALA A 384 17.54 -30.42 -18.23
#